data_AF-A0A3P3W5S0-F1
#
_entry.id   AF-A0A3P3W5S0-F1
#
_cell.length_a   1.000
_cell.length_b   1.000
_cell.length_c   1.000
_cell.angle_alpha   90.00
_cell.angle_beta   90.00
_cell.angle_gamma   90.00
#
_symmetry.space_group_name_H-M   'P 1'
#
loop_
_entity.id
_entity.type
_entity.pdbx_description
1 polymer ?
#
loop_
_entity_poly.entity_id
_entity_poly.type
_entity_poly.pdbx_seq_one_letter_code
_entity_poly.pdbx_strand_id
1 'polypeptide(L)'
;MKIYIYTLIFFISFLNIAFSQSFNTRKTDAFIEYIEANERAIGNVSIFKNGKEIYQRKFGDQEMNRSNDAYRIASVAKLITSTLILKLIEEEKKY
;
A
#
# COMPACT_ATOMS: atom_id res chain seq x y z
N MET A 1 -46.47 11.43 -14.96
CA MET A 1 -46.09 10.63 -13.76
C MET A 1 -45.09 9.51 -14.05
N LYS A 2 -45.31 8.65 -15.07
CA LYS A 2 -44.43 7.49 -15.33
C LYS A 2 -42.95 7.87 -15.63
N ILE A 3 -42.71 8.95 -16.37
CA ILE A 3 -41.34 9.41 -16.70
C ILE A 3 -40.52 9.79 -15.45
N TYR A 4 -41.15 10.42 -14.45
CA TYR A 4 -40.50 10.80 -13.19
C TYR A 4 -40.11 9.59 -12.34
N ILE A 5 -40.86 8.49 -12.44
CA ILE A 5 -40.57 7.23 -11.76
C ILE A 5 -39.33 6.57 -12.39
N TYR A 6 -39.24 6.55 -13.73
CA TYR A 6 -38.06 6.00 -14.42
C TYR A 6 -36.79 6.82 -14.12
N THR A 7 -36.88 8.15 -14.06
CA THR A 7 -35.73 9.01 -13.69
C THR A 7 -35.28 8.78 -12.25
N LEU A 8 -36.21 8.52 -11.32
CA LEU A 8 -35.90 8.24 -9.92
C LEU A 8 -35.17 6.89 -9.74
N ILE A 9 -35.63 5.86 -10.45
CA ILE A 9 -35.02 4.52 -10.44
C ILE A 9 -33.60 4.56 -11.02
N PHE A 10 -33.39 5.33 -12.09
CA PHE A 10 -32.07 5.53 -12.68
C PHE A 10 -31.10 6.23 -11.70
N PHE A 11 -31.59 7.25 -10.98
CA PHE A 11 -30.79 7.98 -9.98
C PHE A 11 -30.38 7.10 -8.79
N ILE A 12 -31.28 6.25 -8.29
CA ILE A 12 -31.00 5.28 -7.21
C ILE A 12 -29.95 4.24 -7.65
N SER A 13 -30.00 3.81 -8.90
CA SER A 13 -29.04 2.84 -9.44
C SER A 13 -27.63 3.44 -9.54
N PHE A 14 -27.52 4.74 -9.83
CA PHE A 14 -26.23 5.46 -9.93
C PHE A 14 -25.53 5.64 -8.58
N LEU A 15 -26.28 5.77 -7.48
CA LEU A 15 -25.75 5.91 -6.12
C LEU A 15 -24.97 4.67 -5.64
N ASN A 16 -25.22 3.49 -6.20
CA ASN A 16 -24.58 2.23 -5.78
C ASN A 16 -23.17 2.02 -6.37
N ILE A 17 -22.76 2.82 -7.38
CA ILE A 17 -21.47 2.67 -8.07
C ILE A 17 -20.30 3.30 -7.26
N ALA A 18 -20.60 4.05 -6.20
CA ALA A 18 -19.61 4.82 -5.44
C ALA A 18 -18.89 4.05 -4.31
N PHE A 19 -19.26 2.80 -4.01
CA PHE A 19 -18.60 2.02 -2.96
C PHE A 19 -17.32 1.35 -3.48
N SER A 20 -16.18 2.02 -3.25
CA SER A 20 -14.85 1.40 -3.40
C SER A 20 -14.72 0.20 -2.47
N GLN A 21 -14.09 -0.88 -2.95
CA GLN A 21 -13.79 -2.04 -2.11
C GLN A 21 -12.90 -1.63 -0.93
N SER A 22 -13.32 -1.97 0.29
CA SER A 22 -12.52 -1.77 1.48
C SER A 22 -11.29 -2.69 1.46
N PHE A 23 -10.20 -2.23 2.08
CA PHE A 23 -9.00 -3.05 2.20
C PHE A 23 -9.30 -4.28 3.07
N ASN A 24 -9.03 -5.48 2.54
CA ASN A 24 -9.27 -6.73 3.24
C ASN A 24 -8.01 -7.14 4.04
N THR A 25 -7.95 -6.68 5.29
CA THR A 25 -6.88 -7.02 6.24
C THR A 25 -6.77 -8.52 6.42
N ARG A 26 -7.89 -9.23 6.65
CA ARG A 26 -7.93 -10.68 6.90
C ARG A 26 -7.27 -11.49 5.78
N LYS A 27 -7.53 -11.13 4.51
CA LYS A 27 -6.91 -11.82 3.37
C LYS A 27 -5.41 -11.57 3.31
N THR A 28 -4.98 -10.35 3.64
CA THR A 28 -3.55 -9.99 3.70
C THR A 28 -2.87 -10.75 4.83
N ASP A 29 -3.49 -10.82 6.00
CA ASP A 29 -2.96 -11.55 7.15
C ASP A 29 -2.82 -13.04 6.86
N ALA A 30 -3.84 -13.67 6.27
CA ALA A 30 -3.75 -15.08 5.88
C ALA A 30 -2.59 -15.37 4.92
N PHE A 31 -2.26 -14.42 4.03
CA PHE A 31 -1.11 -14.56 3.13
C PHE A 31 0.23 -14.41 3.84
N ILE A 32 0.36 -13.43 4.75
CA ILE A 32 1.58 -13.25 5.54
C ILE A 32 1.79 -14.43 6.50
N GLU A 33 0.71 -14.94 7.11
CA GLU A 33 0.73 -16.17 7.92
C GLU A 33 1.22 -17.36 7.11
N TYR A 34 0.75 -17.50 5.86
CA TYR A 34 1.24 -18.56 4.98
C TYR A 34 2.74 -18.46 4.71
N ILE A 35 3.27 -17.25 4.48
CA ILE A 35 4.72 -17.03 4.29
C ILE A 35 5.50 -17.41 5.54
N GLU A 36 5.02 -16.95 6.70
CA GLU A 36 5.62 -17.15 8.02
C GLU A 36 5.62 -18.64 8.42
N ALA A 37 4.48 -19.33 8.27
CA ALA A 37 4.34 -20.75 8.57
C ALA A 37 5.19 -21.67 7.68
N ASN A 38 5.63 -21.16 6.52
CA ASN A 38 6.52 -21.89 5.60
C ASN A 38 7.98 -21.40 5.68
N GLU A 39 8.32 -20.57 6.68
CA GLU A 39 9.66 -20.02 6.93
C GLU A 39 10.29 -19.37 5.68
N ARG A 40 9.45 -18.78 4.81
CA ARG A 40 9.91 -18.27 3.51
C ARG A 40 10.50 -16.87 3.59
N ALA A 41 10.11 -16.08 4.60
CA ALA A 41 10.63 -14.74 4.81
C ALA A 41 10.40 -14.27 6.25
N ILE A 42 11.22 -13.30 6.65
CA ILE A 42 11.11 -12.54 7.89
C ILE A 42 11.16 -11.04 7.53
N GLY A 43 10.40 -10.21 8.23
CA GLY A 43 10.43 -8.77 8.00
C GLY A 43 9.17 -8.02 8.40
N ASN A 44 9.01 -6.85 7.81
CA ASN A 44 7.93 -5.91 8.08
C ASN A 44 7.25 -5.52 6.76
N VAL A 45 5.92 -5.49 6.75
CA VAL A 45 5.10 -4.97 5.64
C VAL A 45 4.29 -3.80 6.14
N SER A 46 4.29 -2.72 5.37
CA SER A 46 3.45 -1.54 5.59
C SER A 46 2.82 -1.10 4.28
N ILE A 47 1.53 -0.79 4.30
CA ILE A 47 0.74 -0.42 3.11
C ILE A 47 0.08 0.93 3.37
N PHE A 48 0.31 1.86 2.44
CA PHE A 48 -0.25 3.21 2.46
C PHE A 48 -1.30 3.38 1.36
N LYS A 49 -2.41 4.04 1.69
CA LYS A 49 -3.42 4.49 0.73
C LYS A 49 -3.75 5.95 1.02
N ASN A 50 -3.68 6.80 0.00
CA ASN A 50 -3.92 8.24 0.10
C ASN A 50 -3.08 8.91 1.20
N GLY A 51 -1.79 8.54 1.30
CA GLY A 51 -0.87 9.08 2.30
C GLY A 51 -1.08 8.56 3.74
N LYS A 52 -2.09 7.73 3.99
CA LYS A 52 -2.35 7.12 5.31
C LYS A 52 -1.92 5.65 5.32
N GLU A 53 -1.22 5.23 6.36
CA GLU A 53 -0.95 3.81 6.62
C GLU A 53 -2.26 3.10 6.96
N ILE A 54 -2.61 2.08 6.17
CA ILE A 54 -3.86 1.32 6.33
C ILE A 54 -3.61 -0.12 6.81
N TYR A 55 -2.35 -0.56 6.82
CA TYR A 55 -1.93 -1.88 7.27
C TYR A 55 -0.45 -1.87 7.62
N GLN A 56 -0.11 -2.52 8.72
CA GLN A 56 1.26 -2.76 9.16
C GLN A 56 1.32 -4.13 9.84
N ARG A 57 2.34 -4.92 9.50
CA ARG A 57 2.59 -6.20 10.16
C ARG A 57 4.06 -6.55 10.15
N LYS A 58 4.57 -6.94 11.32
CA LYS A 58 5.85 -7.65 11.46
C LYS A 58 5.58 -9.16 11.41
N PHE A 59 6.46 -9.93 10.79
CA PHE A 59 6.33 -11.38 10.67
C PHE A 59 7.72 -12.03 10.60
N GLY A 60 7.81 -13.27 11.07
CA GLY A 60 9.08 -13.95 11.22
C GLY A 60 9.78 -13.65 12.55
N ASP A 61 10.85 -14.40 12.81
CA ASP A 61 11.54 -14.59 14.10
C ASP A 61 11.41 -13.45 15.14
N GLN A 62 10.76 -13.79 16.26
CA GLN A 62 10.53 -12.92 17.42
C GLN A 62 11.75 -12.83 18.35
N GLU A 63 12.72 -13.73 18.24
CA GLU A 63 13.89 -13.78 19.14
C GLU A 63 15.04 -12.90 18.66
N MET A 64 15.02 -12.49 17.40
CA MET A 64 15.99 -11.55 16.88
C MET A 64 15.63 -10.15 17.39
N ASN A 65 16.09 -9.86 18.61
CA ASN A 65 16.12 -8.54 19.26
C ASN A 65 16.94 -7.55 18.42
N ARG A 66 16.41 -7.17 17.26
CA ARG A 66 16.93 -6.08 16.46
C ARG A 66 16.49 -4.81 17.17
N SER A 67 17.44 -4.18 17.85
CA SER A 67 17.27 -2.85 18.47
C SER A 67 16.84 -1.77 17.46
N ASN A 68 16.88 -2.07 16.15
CA ASN A 68 16.42 -1.20 15.08
C ASN A 68 15.83 -2.04 13.93
N ASP A 69 14.62 -1.72 13.47
CA ASP A 69 13.94 -2.35 12.32
C ASP A 69 14.59 -1.97 10.96
N ALA A 70 15.89 -1.66 10.94
CA ALA A 70 16.61 -1.25 9.75
C ALA A 70 17.06 -2.46 8.92
N TYR A 71 16.65 -2.50 7.65
CA TYR A 71 17.02 -3.54 6.69
C TYR A 71 17.89 -2.96 5.57
N ARG A 72 18.81 -3.77 5.03
CA ARG A 72 19.52 -3.41 3.79
C ARG A 72 18.54 -3.47 2.62
N ILE A 73 18.30 -2.33 1.97
CA ILE A 73 17.32 -2.21 0.88
C ILE A 73 17.89 -2.52 -0.53
N ALA A 74 19.19 -2.81 -0.63
CA ALA A 74 19.88 -3.20 -1.86
C ALA A 74 19.52 -2.33 -3.09
N SER A 75 19.02 -2.94 -4.17
CA SER A 75 18.72 -2.25 -5.43
C SER A 75 17.69 -1.13 -5.33
N VAL A 76 16.87 -1.07 -4.27
CA VAL A 76 15.97 0.07 -4.02
C VAL A 76 16.76 1.38 -3.88
N ALA A 77 18.01 1.31 -3.39
CA ALA A 77 18.89 2.48 -3.30
C ALA A 77 19.13 3.16 -4.67
N LYS A 78 19.05 2.42 -5.79
CA LYS A 78 19.19 3.00 -7.13
C LYS A 78 18.08 4.00 -7.45
N LEU A 79 16.85 3.76 -6.98
CA LEU A 79 15.75 4.71 -7.14
C LEU A 79 16.05 6.01 -6.40
N ILE A 80 16.57 5.91 -5.17
CA ILE A 80 16.98 7.08 -4.38
C ILE A 80 18.07 7.86 -5.12
N THR A 81 19.12 7.19 -5.59
CA THR A 81 20.21 7.82 -6.35
C THR A 81 19.71 8.47 -7.63
N SER A 82 18.83 7.80 -8.40
CA SER A 82 18.25 8.36 -9.62
C SER A 82 17.44 9.63 -9.34
N THR A 83 16.62 9.63 -8.29
CA THR A 83 15.84 10.81 -7.88
C THR A 83 16.75 11.98 -7.51
N LEU A 84 17.85 11.71 -6.79
CA LEU A 84 18.83 12.75 -6.45
C LEU A 84 19.52 13.33 -7.68
N ILE A 85 19.94 12.48 -8.63
CA ILE A 85 20.55 12.94 -9.89
C ILE A 85 19.56 13.82 -10.67
N LEU A 86 18.30 13.39 -10.82
CA LEU A 86 17.29 14.17 -11.54
C LEU A 86 17.01 15.51 -10.87
N LYS A 87 17.00 15.55 -9.53
CA LYS A 87 16.84 16.79 -8.76
C LYS A 87 18.00 17.75 -9.03
N LEU A 88 19.24 17.27 -9.05
CA LEU A 88 20.41 18.10 -9.36
C LEU A 88 20.35 18.67 -10.79
N ILE A 89 19.92 17.87 -11.77
CA ILE A 89 19.73 18.33 -13.15
C ILE A 89 18.64 19.40 -13.25
N GLU A 90 17.53 19.24 -12.52
CA GLU A 90 16.46 20.24 -12.47
C GLU A 90 16.92 21.55 -11.82
N GLU A 91 17.69 21.47 -10.74
CA GLU A 91 18.28 22.63 -10.06
C GLU A 91 19.27 23.36 -10.97
N GLU A 92 20.14 22.64 -11.70
CA GLU A 92 21.08 23.23 -12.66
C GLU A 92 20.37 23.95 -13.81
N LYS A 93 19.29 23.37 -14.36
CA LYS A 93 18.48 24.00 -15.43
C LYS A 93 17.77 25.29 -15.02
N LYS A 94 17.68 25.56 -13.71
CA LYS A 94 17.02 26.76 -13.17
C LYS A 94 17.95 27.97 -13.12
N TYR A 95 19.25 27.78 -13.35
CA TYR A 95 20.28 28.82 -13.42
C TYR A 95 20.79 28.99 -14.85
#